data_AF-A0A9E5UQM8-F1
#
_entry.id   AF-A0A9E5UQM8-F1
#
_cell.length_a   1.000
_cell.length_b   1.000
_cell.length_c   1.000
_cell.angle_alpha   90.00
_cell.angle_beta   90.00
_cell.angle_gamma   90.00
#
_symmetry.space_group_name_H-M   'P 1'
#
loop_
_entity.id
_entity.type
_entity.pdbx_description
1 polymer ?
#
loop_
_entity_poly.entity_id
_entity_poly.type
_entity_poly.pdbx_seq_one_letter_code
_entity_poly.pdbx_strand_id
1 'polypeptide(L)'
;MVPTSRRTSRHALIAKYGSTPITNTLISRGIADVAQVQAALDICKATGKSLITVLAERLGQPLDPALERQYRRQELFELRVIYGLPILDLDVEPIDTTQLAHLLQAYFAPANDPTSTNICQHHLYLPLSLTNSTLRIAMVQPDNLNTLDNITKRLAAHELQFKRLAITRTDFNRLMGQYLDWLASKLDAEATGTLAAISTAIGTLDFQPFLDPQSDDDPQDDELNGTLPNAEEAPIIKLAKSQ
;
A
#
# COMPACT_ATOMS: atom_id res chain seq x y z
N MET A 1 -30.70 -13.25 -40.92
CA MET A 1 -29.36 -12.64 -40.84
C MET A 1 -29.50 -11.32 -40.11
N VAL A 2 -28.97 -11.22 -38.89
CA VAL A 2 -29.02 -9.99 -38.07
C VAL A 2 -27.65 -9.29 -38.20
N PRO A 3 -27.57 -7.99 -38.52
CA PRO A 3 -26.28 -7.33 -38.59
C PRO A 3 -25.79 -7.08 -37.16
N THR A 4 -24.77 -7.81 -36.74
CA THR A 4 -24.01 -7.52 -35.53
C THR A 4 -23.22 -6.22 -35.75
N SER A 5 -23.81 -5.11 -35.32
CA SER A 5 -23.11 -3.82 -35.19
C SER A 5 -21.96 -3.99 -34.19
N ARG A 6 -20.73 -4.11 -34.71
CA ARG A 6 -19.51 -3.98 -33.89
C ARG A 6 -19.53 -2.59 -33.27
N ARG A 7 -19.75 -2.52 -31.96
CA ARG A 7 -19.52 -1.32 -31.14
C ARG A 7 -18.02 -1.04 -31.04
N THR A 8 -17.39 -0.64 -32.14
CA THR A 8 -16.07 -0.01 -32.17
C THR A 8 -16.25 1.50 -32.04
N SER A 9 -16.57 1.96 -30.83
CA SER A 9 -16.62 3.40 -30.52
C SER A 9 -16.39 3.67 -29.02
N ARG A 10 -15.36 3.08 -28.41
CA ARG A 10 -14.90 3.46 -27.06
C ARG A 10 -13.50 4.10 -27.03
N HIS A 11 -12.87 4.28 -28.19
CA HIS A 11 -11.56 4.95 -28.32
C HIS A 11 -11.62 6.31 -29.03
N ALA A 12 -12.80 6.86 -29.28
CA ALA A 12 -12.96 8.05 -30.13
C ALA A 12 -13.04 9.40 -29.37
N LEU A 13 -13.15 9.40 -28.03
CA LEU A 13 -13.38 10.65 -27.28
C LEU A 13 -12.14 11.26 -26.64
N ILE A 14 -10.99 10.56 -26.68
CA ILE A 14 -9.70 11.13 -26.30
C ILE A 14 -8.81 10.89 -27.51
N ALA A 15 -8.75 11.91 -28.36
CA ALA A 15 -7.93 11.92 -29.56
C ALA A 15 -6.53 11.37 -29.25
N LYS A 16 -6.08 10.46 -30.10
CA LYS A 16 -4.67 10.13 -30.34
C LYS A 16 -3.77 11.31 -29.92
N TYR A 17 -3.07 11.15 -28.79
CA TYR A 17 -1.85 11.88 -28.40
C TYR A 17 -1.71 13.29 -29.01
N GLY A 18 -2.18 14.36 -28.34
CA GLY A 18 -1.77 15.70 -28.80
C GLY A 18 -2.30 16.93 -28.08
N SER A 19 -3.55 16.94 -27.59
CA SER A 19 -4.05 18.14 -26.89
C SER A 19 -5.13 17.80 -25.86
N THR A 20 -4.71 17.58 -24.63
CA THR A 20 -5.63 17.70 -23.50
C THR A 20 -5.85 19.20 -23.20
N PRO A 21 -7.00 19.61 -22.67
CA PRO A 21 -7.25 21.03 -22.34
C PRO A 21 -6.14 21.61 -21.46
N ILE A 22 -5.54 20.81 -20.56
CA ILE A 22 -4.39 21.27 -19.75
C ILE A 22 -3.15 21.58 -20.60
N THR A 23 -2.81 20.77 -21.62
CA THR A 23 -1.66 21.04 -22.49
C THR A 23 -1.85 22.35 -23.25
N ASN A 24 -3.07 22.65 -23.68
CA ASN A 24 -3.41 23.95 -24.27
C ASN A 24 -3.26 25.09 -23.27
N THR A 25 -3.65 24.90 -22.00
CA THR A 25 -3.45 25.92 -20.95
C THR A 25 -1.97 26.15 -20.62
N LEU A 26 -1.13 25.11 -20.65
CA LEU A 26 0.31 25.22 -20.39
C LEU A 26 1.02 26.00 -21.50
N ILE A 27 0.69 25.72 -22.76
CA ILE A 27 1.26 26.40 -23.93
C ILE A 27 0.77 27.86 -23.99
N SER A 28 -0.54 28.09 -23.85
CA SER A 28 -1.13 29.44 -23.93
C SER A 28 -0.66 30.37 -22.80
N ARG A 29 -0.36 29.84 -21.62
CA ARG A 29 0.23 30.61 -20.51
C ARG A 29 1.74 30.80 -20.64
N GLY A 30 2.39 30.23 -21.66
CA GLY A 30 3.83 30.32 -21.87
C GLY A 30 4.67 29.57 -20.81
N ILE A 31 4.05 28.64 -20.08
CA ILE A 31 4.72 27.88 -19.01
C ILE A 31 5.61 26.79 -19.60
N ALA A 32 5.19 26.18 -20.71
CA ALA A 32 5.94 25.15 -21.42
C ALA A 32 5.72 25.25 -22.93
N ASP A 33 6.76 24.96 -23.70
CA ASP A 33 6.68 24.83 -25.15
C ASP A 33 6.12 23.45 -25.56
N VAL A 34 5.57 23.35 -26.78
CA VAL A 34 5.00 22.12 -27.35
C VAL A 34 6.01 20.97 -27.29
N ALA A 35 7.28 21.23 -27.61
CA ALA A 35 8.34 20.23 -27.56
C ALA A 35 8.61 19.73 -26.13
N GLN A 36 8.57 20.63 -25.15
CA GLN A 36 8.77 20.30 -23.74
C GLN A 36 7.62 19.46 -23.18
N VAL A 37 6.38 19.80 -23.56
CA VAL A 37 5.18 19.03 -23.19
C VAL A 37 5.24 17.62 -23.78
N GLN A 38 5.63 17.47 -25.04
CA GLN A 38 5.77 16.15 -25.67
C GLN A 38 6.85 15.30 -24.99
N ALA A 39 8.02 15.88 -24.74
CA ALA A 39 9.09 15.19 -24.01
C ALA A 39 8.64 14.78 -22.60
N ALA A 40 7.89 15.64 -21.90
CA ALA A 40 7.35 15.31 -20.58
C ALA A 40 6.32 14.17 -20.66
N LEU A 41 5.45 14.16 -21.66
CA LEU A 41 4.49 13.06 -21.86
C LEU A 41 5.17 11.72 -22.11
N ASP A 42 6.26 11.68 -22.86
CA ASP A 42 6.99 10.43 -23.10
C ASP A 42 7.67 9.92 -21.82
N ILE A 43 8.20 10.83 -20.99
CA ILE A 43 8.71 10.48 -19.66
C ILE A 43 7.59 9.99 -18.76
N CYS A 44 6.40 10.61 -18.80
CA CYS A 44 5.24 10.15 -18.02
C CYS A 44 4.83 8.74 -18.40
N LYS A 45 4.84 8.39 -19.71
CA LYS A 45 4.57 7.02 -20.15
C LYS A 45 5.62 6.03 -19.66
N ALA A 46 6.89 6.42 -19.65
CA ALA A 46 7.98 5.55 -19.21
C ALA A 46 8.02 5.37 -17.68
N THR A 47 7.71 6.41 -16.92
CA THR A 47 7.89 6.45 -15.46
C THR A 47 6.59 6.28 -14.67
N GLY A 48 5.43 6.50 -15.30
CA GLY A 48 4.14 6.56 -14.63
C GLY A 48 3.95 7.80 -13.72
N LYS A 49 4.90 8.75 -13.73
CA LYS A 49 4.78 10.02 -12.98
C LYS A 49 3.75 10.94 -13.63
N SER A 50 3.20 11.86 -12.83
CA SER A 50 2.28 12.89 -13.34
C SER A 50 2.99 13.89 -14.25
N LEU A 51 2.29 14.42 -15.24
CA LEU A 51 2.82 15.43 -16.18
C LEU A 51 3.34 16.67 -15.46
N ILE A 52 2.63 17.09 -14.41
CA ILE A 52 3.00 18.24 -13.59
C ILE A 52 4.32 17.99 -12.88
N THR A 53 4.48 16.84 -12.23
CA THR A 53 5.71 16.51 -11.50
C THR A 53 6.91 16.52 -12.46
N VAL A 54 6.77 15.91 -13.64
CA VAL A 54 7.83 15.87 -14.65
C VAL A 54 8.15 17.27 -15.20
N LEU A 55 7.14 18.10 -15.44
CA LEU A 55 7.34 19.47 -15.92
C LEU A 55 8.00 20.34 -14.85
N ALA A 56 7.58 20.25 -13.59
CA ALA A 56 8.19 20.98 -12.48
C ALA A 56 9.66 20.55 -12.28
N GLU A 57 9.95 19.25 -12.32
CA GLU A 57 11.31 18.71 -12.28
C GLU A 57 12.19 19.26 -13.43
N ARG A 58 11.62 19.39 -14.64
CA ARG A 58 12.35 19.88 -15.83
C ARG A 58 12.54 21.40 -15.87
N LEU A 59 11.54 22.15 -15.43
CA LEU A 59 11.57 23.61 -15.41
C LEU A 59 12.32 24.15 -14.20
N GLY A 60 12.58 23.32 -13.18
CA GLY A 60 13.24 23.72 -11.94
C GLY A 60 12.42 24.71 -11.11
N GLN A 61 11.13 24.85 -11.41
CA GLN A 61 10.22 25.76 -10.73
C GLN A 61 8.94 25.02 -10.33
N PRO A 62 8.40 25.27 -9.13
CA PRO A 62 7.10 24.77 -8.75
C PRO A 62 6.04 25.38 -9.66
N LEU A 63 5.10 24.55 -10.13
CA LEU A 63 3.97 25.01 -10.92
C LEU A 63 2.97 25.75 -10.03
N ASP A 64 2.17 26.64 -10.62
CA ASP A 64 1.12 27.37 -9.91
C ASP A 64 0.12 26.39 -9.25
N PRO A 65 -0.14 26.48 -7.94
CA PRO A 65 -1.05 25.57 -7.23
C PRO A 65 -2.47 25.56 -7.82
N ALA A 66 -2.91 26.63 -8.48
CA ALA A 66 -4.19 26.65 -9.18
C ALA A 66 -4.18 25.70 -10.39
N LEU A 67 -3.07 25.64 -11.12
CA LEU A 67 -2.87 24.76 -12.26
C LEU A 67 -2.79 23.30 -11.81
N GLU A 68 -2.13 23.02 -10.69
CA GLU A 68 -2.04 21.68 -10.12
C GLU A 68 -3.42 21.12 -9.76
N ARG A 69 -4.24 21.94 -9.09
CA ARG A 69 -5.62 21.57 -8.75
C ARG A 69 -6.48 21.34 -9.99
N GLN A 70 -6.30 22.16 -11.02
CA GLN A 70 -7.03 22.01 -12.28
C GLN A 70 -6.68 20.68 -12.97
N TYR A 71 -5.39 20.35 -13.05
CA TYR A 71 -4.92 19.10 -13.63
C TYR A 71 -5.41 17.89 -12.86
N ARG A 72 -5.31 17.91 -11.53
CA ARG A 72 -5.80 16.82 -10.70
C ARG A 72 -7.29 16.57 -10.94
N ARG A 73 -8.09 17.63 -11.00
CA ARG A 73 -9.52 17.52 -11.31
C ARG A 73 -9.78 16.90 -12.68
N GLN A 74 -8.97 17.26 -13.68
CA GLN A 74 -9.07 16.67 -15.00
C GLN A 74 -8.70 15.19 -15.00
N GLU A 75 -7.59 14.81 -14.35
CA GLU A 75 -7.16 13.41 -14.22
C GLU A 75 -8.24 12.55 -13.56
N LEU A 76 -8.81 13.03 -12.44
CA LEU A 76 -9.92 12.36 -11.77
C LEU A 76 -11.16 12.29 -12.67
N PHE A 77 -11.47 13.33 -13.44
CA PHE A 77 -12.58 13.30 -14.39
C PHE A 77 -12.37 12.26 -15.50
N GLU A 78 -11.17 12.18 -16.06
CA GLU A 78 -10.82 11.20 -17.11
C GLU A 78 -10.97 9.77 -16.59
N LEU A 79 -10.42 9.48 -15.41
CA LEU A 79 -10.61 8.18 -14.75
C LEU A 79 -12.10 7.88 -14.52
N ARG A 80 -12.92 8.90 -14.22
CA ARG A 80 -14.37 8.73 -13.99
C ARG A 80 -15.07 8.30 -15.26
N VAL A 81 -14.69 8.90 -16.38
CA VAL A 81 -15.24 8.58 -17.69
C VAL A 81 -14.78 7.20 -18.15
N ILE A 82 -13.51 6.84 -17.92
CA ILE A 82 -12.95 5.54 -18.32
C ILE A 82 -13.67 4.40 -17.61
N TYR A 83 -13.77 4.48 -16.27
CA TYR A 83 -14.30 3.38 -15.47
C TYR A 83 -15.82 3.46 -15.25
N GLY A 84 -16.44 4.63 -15.43
CA GLY A 84 -17.85 4.83 -15.15
C GLY A 84 -18.22 4.65 -13.67
N LEU A 85 -17.24 4.75 -12.77
CA LEU A 85 -17.39 4.56 -11.33
C LEU A 85 -17.16 5.88 -10.58
N PRO A 86 -17.71 6.05 -9.37
CA PRO A 86 -17.36 7.18 -8.52
C PRO A 86 -15.87 7.11 -8.16
N ILE A 87 -15.24 8.28 -8.07
CA ILE A 87 -13.82 8.42 -7.75
C ILE A 87 -13.64 9.04 -6.39
N LEU A 88 -12.70 8.48 -5.64
CA LEU A 88 -12.25 9.03 -4.37
C LEU A 88 -11.24 10.15 -4.63
N ASP A 89 -11.53 11.32 -4.09
CA ASP A 89 -10.60 12.45 -4.04
C ASP A 89 -10.20 12.70 -2.57
N LEU A 90 -8.95 12.39 -2.24
CA LEU A 90 -8.42 12.54 -0.87
C LEU A 90 -8.27 14.00 -0.44
N ASP A 91 -8.33 14.96 -1.37
CA ASP A 91 -8.28 16.37 -1.04
C ASP A 91 -9.65 16.89 -0.58
N VAL A 92 -10.72 16.14 -0.86
CA VAL A 92 -12.11 16.48 -0.50
C VAL A 92 -12.66 15.56 0.59
N GLU A 93 -12.42 14.25 0.48
CA GLU A 93 -12.85 13.22 1.45
C GLU A 93 -11.60 12.62 2.11
N PRO A 94 -11.09 13.22 3.21
CA PRO A 94 -9.98 12.64 3.95
C PRO A 94 -10.43 11.34 4.60
N ILE A 95 -9.57 10.32 4.53
CA ILE A 95 -9.82 9.00 5.11
C ILE A 95 -9.07 8.90 6.43
N ASP A 96 -9.75 8.42 7.47
CA ASP A 96 -9.13 8.13 8.76
C ASP A 96 -8.30 6.85 8.68
N THR A 97 -7.00 6.98 8.92
CA THR A 97 -6.04 5.87 8.92
C THR A 97 -6.38 4.81 9.97
N THR A 98 -6.97 5.20 11.11
CA THR A 98 -7.34 4.25 12.16
C THR A 98 -8.50 3.35 11.74
N GLN A 99 -9.50 3.94 11.07
CA GLN A 99 -10.62 3.21 10.49
C GLN A 99 -10.14 2.26 9.39
N LEU A 100 -9.27 2.74 8.49
CA LEU A 100 -8.63 1.93 7.46
C LEU A 100 -7.91 0.72 8.07
N ALA A 101 -7.12 0.94 9.14
CA ALA A 101 -6.41 -0.12 9.82
C ALA A 101 -7.35 -1.16 10.43
N HIS A 102 -8.41 -0.73 11.11
CA HIS A 102 -9.40 -1.63 11.69
C HIS A 102 -10.09 -2.49 10.61
N LEU A 103 -10.48 -1.91 9.48
CA LEU A 103 -11.12 -2.64 8.38
C LEU A 103 -10.16 -3.63 7.71
N LEU A 104 -8.90 -3.25 7.54
CA LEU A 104 -7.87 -4.15 7.03
C LEU A 104 -7.71 -5.33 7.98
N GLN A 105 -7.54 -5.10 9.28
CA GLN A 105 -7.37 -6.16 10.28
C GLN A 105 -8.59 -7.08 10.39
N ALA A 106 -9.80 -6.52 10.34
CA ALA A 106 -11.03 -7.28 10.52
C ALA A 106 -11.35 -8.21 9.33
N TYR A 107 -11.07 -7.80 8.09
CA TYR A 107 -11.60 -8.49 6.90
C TYR A 107 -10.55 -8.97 5.91
N PHE A 108 -9.36 -8.37 5.88
CA PHE A 108 -8.36 -8.65 4.83
C PHE A 108 -7.06 -9.19 5.39
N ALA A 109 -6.69 -8.78 6.59
CA ALA A 109 -5.45 -9.07 7.27
C ALA A 109 -5.68 -9.53 8.70
N PRO A 110 -6.24 -10.75 8.92
CA PRO A 110 -6.30 -11.29 10.27
C PRO A 110 -4.88 -11.35 10.85
N ALA A 111 -4.75 -10.97 12.13
CA ALA A 111 -3.48 -10.78 12.86
C ALA A 111 -2.51 -11.98 12.85
N ASN A 112 -2.93 -13.12 12.31
CA ASN A 112 -2.19 -14.38 12.31
C ASN A 112 -1.44 -14.65 10.99
N ASP A 113 -1.52 -13.76 9.98
CA ASP A 113 -0.80 -13.92 8.71
C ASP A 113 -0.17 -12.60 8.23
N PRO A 114 1.16 -12.40 8.39
CA PRO A 114 1.86 -11.20 7.92
C PRO A 114 1.87 -11.07 6.38
N THR A 115 1.50 -12.13 5.65
CA THR A 115 1.43 -12.15 4.19
C THR A 115 0.23 -11.35 3.66
N SER A 116 -0.77 -11.09 4.50
CA SER A 116 -2.06 -10.53 4.09
C SER A 116 -2.03 -9.04 3.71
N THR A 117 -1.19 -8.22 4.34
CA THR A 117 -0.98 -6.81 3.95
C THR A 117 -0.43 -6.69 2.53
N ASN A 118 0.39 -7.66 2.09
CA ASN A 118 0.91 -7.71 0.72
C ASN A 118 -0.21 -7.91 -0.32
N ILE A 119 -1.34 -8.50 0.05
CA ILE A 119 -2.43 -8.80 -0.90
C ILE A 119 -3.12 -7.50 -1.32
N CYS A 120 -3.42 -6.61 -0.37
CA CYS A 120 -4.02 -5.31 -0.70
C CYS A 120 -3.05 -4.43 -1.50
N GLN A 121 -1.75 -4.51 -1.20
CA GLN A 121 -0.70 -3.83 -1.95
C GLN A 121 -0.50 -4.41 -3.36
N HIS A 122 -0.57 -5.73 -3.51
CA HIS A 122 -0.40 -6.40 -4.80
C HIS A 122 -1.60 -6.17 -5.71
N HIS A 123 -2.82 -6.27 -5.16
CA HIS A 123 -4.07 -6.11 -5.90
C HIS A 123 -4.57 -4.67 -5.98
N LEU A 124 -3.90 -3.73 -5.32
CA LEU A 124 -4.11 -2.28 -5.41
C LEU A 124 -5.52 -1.83 -5.04
N TYR A 125 -5.99 -2.30 -3.89
CA TYR A 125 -7.27 -1.87 -3.32
C TYR A 125 -7.15 -1.60 -1.82
N LEU A 126 -8.05 -0.77 -1.31
CA LEU A 126 -8.13 -0.40 0.11
C LEU A 126 -9.60 -0.37 0.58
N PRO A 127 -9.94 -1.00 1.71
CA PRO A 127 -11.25 -0.84 2.34
C PRO A 127 -11.34 0.54 3.02
N LEU A 128 -12.35 1.34 2.70
CA LEU A 128 -12.48 2.70 3.23
C LEU A 128 -13.43 2.78 4.43
N SER A 129 -14.64 2.26 4.26
CA SER A 129 -15.71 2.38 5.25
C SER A 129 -16.75 1.30 5.08
N LEU A 130 -17.33 0.86 6.20
CA LEU A 130 -18.42 -0.11 6.23
C LEU A 130 -19.72 0.61 6.58
N THR A 131 -20.76 0.41 5.78
CA THR A 131 -22.09 1.01 6.00
C THR A 131 -23.16 -0.01 5.66
N ASN A 132 -24.05 -0.35 6.61
CA ASN A 132 -25.16 -1.29 6.39
C ASN A 132 -24.72 -2.59 5.69
N SER A 133 -23.67 -3.23 6.22
CA SER A 133 -23.07 -4.45 5.66
C SER A 133 -22.52 -4.31 4.22
N THR A 134 -22.35 -3.07 3.76
CA THR A 134 -21.75 -2.73 2.47
C THR A 134 -20.42 -2.03 2.69
N LEU A 135 -19.34 -2.64 2.23
CA LEU A 135 -17.98 -2.11 2.33
C LEU A 135 -17.64 -1.25 1.11
N ARG A 136 -17.28 0.01 1.31
CA ARG A 136 -16.72 0.88 0.27
C ARG A 136 -15.25 0.50 0.07
N ILE A 137 -14.87 0.14 -1.16
CA ILE A 137 -13.50 -0.26 -1.50
C ILE A 137 -12.97 0.66 -2.59
N ALA A 138 -11.85 1.33 -2.31
CA ALA A 138 -11.06 2.08 -3.28
C ALA A 138 -10.18 1.12 -4.08
N MET A 139 -10.14 1.26 -5.40
CA MET A 139 -9.40 0.40 -6.31
C MET A 139 -8.66 1.25 -7.34
N VAL A 140 -7.38 0.96 -7.58
CA VAL A 140 -6.61 1.63 -8.65
C VAL A 140 -7.07 1.14 -10.03
N GLN A 141 -7.37 -0.16 -10.12
CA GLN A 141 -7.82 -0.82 -11.35
C GLN A 141 -9.13 -1.58 -11.06
N PRO A 142 -10.29 -0.91 -11.14
CA PRO A 142 -11.58 -1.54 -10.84
C PRO A 142 -12.01 -2.62 -11.85
N ASP A 143 -11.36 -2.67 -13.02
CA ASP A 143 -11.65 -3.62 -14.09
C ASP A 143 -10.83 -4.93 -13.97
N ASN A 144 -9.93 -5.02 -12.99
CA ASN A 144 -9.10 -6.20 -12.77
C ASN A 144 -9.92 -7.33 -12.13
N LEU A 145 -10.29 -8.33 -12.93
CA LEU A 145 -11.09 -9.49 -12.51
C LEU A 145 -10.44 -10.27 -11.37
N ASN A 146 -9.12 -10.46 -11.38
CA ASN A 146 -8.42 -11.20 -10.33
C ASN A 146 -8.57 -10.49 -8.97
N THR A 147 -8.46 -9.16 -8.96
CA THR A 147 -8.67 -8.36 -7.76
C THR A 147 -10.13 -8.47 -7.27
N LEU A 148 -11.10 -8.38 -8.18
CA LEU A 148 -12.52 -8.50 -7.85
C LEU A 148 -12.87 -9.87 -7.26
N ASP A 149 -12.35 -10.94 -7.85
CA ASP A 149 -12.56 -12.30 -7.36
C ASP A 149 -11.96 -12.49 -5.96
N ASN A 150 -10.76 -11.96 -5.72
CA ASN A 150 -10.11 -12.04 -4.41
C ASN A 150 -10.88 -11.27 -3.33
N ILE A 151 -11.37 -10.06 -3.64
CA ILE A 151 -12.23 -9.29 -2.74
C ILE A 151 -13.53 -10.07 -2.46
N THR A 152 -14.18 -10.57 -3.50
CA THR A 152 -15.47 -11.27 -3.38
C THR A 152 -15.34 -12.53 -2.53
N LYS A 153 -14.31 -13.34 -2.75
CA LYS A 153 -14.03 -14.55 -1.95
C LYS A 153 -13.84 -14.23 -0.47
N ARG A 154 -13.10 -13.16 -0.15
CA ARG A 154 -12.86 -12.75 1.24
C ARG A 154 -14.12 -12.23 1.91
N LEU A 155 -14.88 -11.37 1.23
CA LEU A 155 -16.10 -10.81 1.79
C LEU A 155 -17.26 -11.80 1.88
N ALA A 156 -17.29 -12.81 1.00
CA ALA A 156 -18.28 -13.88 1.06
C ALA A 156 -18.24 -14.65 2.38
N ALA A 157 -17.06 -14.82 2.98
CA ALA A 157 -16.91 -15.46 4.29
C ALA A 157 -17.57 -14.66 5.44
N HIS A 158 -17.83 -13.37 5.21
CA HIS A 158 -18.40 -12.45 6.19
C HIS A 158 -19.81 -11.96 5.80
N GLU A 159 -20.40 -12.52 4.75
CA GLU A 159 -21.71 -12.10 4.21
C GLU A 159 -21.79 -10.60 3.86
N LEU A 160 -20.64 -9.99 3.53
CA LEU A 160 -20.55 -8.57 3.21
C LEU A 160 -20.67 -8.33 1.71
N GLN A 161 -21.37 -7.24 1.36
CA GLN A 161 -21.35 -6.69 0.01
C GLN A 161 -20.29 -5.59 -0.09
N PHE A 162 -19.89 -5.23 -1.31
CA PHE A 162 -18.99 -4.11 -1.51
C PHE A 162 -19.42 -3.17 -2.64
N LYS A 163 -19.07 -1.90 -2.47
CA LYS A 163 -19.21 -0.85 -3.48
C LYS A 163 -17.83 -0.43 -3.97
N ARG A 164 -17.66 -0.43 -5.29
CA ARG A 164 -16.42 -0.10 -5.97
C ARG A 164 -16.27 1.40 -6.11
N LEU A 165 -15.09 1.90 -5.79
CA LEU A 165 -14.66 3.29 -6.00
C LEU A 165 -13.32 3.24 -6.71
N ALA A 166 -13.10 4.15 -7.66
CA ALA A 166 -11.80 4.30 -8.29
C ALA A 166 -10.93 5.31 -7.52
N ILE A 167 -9.63 5.04 -7.42
CA ILE A 167 -8.63 5.92 -6.80
C ILE A 167 -7.40 6.01 -7.70
N THR A 168 -6.68 7.12 -7.66
CA THR A 168 -5.41 7.23 -8.39
C THR A 168 -4.34 6.33 -7.75
N ARG A 169 -3.32 5.95 -8.53
CA ARG A 169 -2.19 5.18 -7.99
C ARG A 169 -1.41 5.99 -6.94
N THR A 170 -1.28 7.28 -7.16
CA THR A 170 -0.60 8.21 -6.25
C THR A 170 -1.31 8.26 -4.90
N ASP A 171 -2.63 8.41 -4.91
CA ASP A 171 -3.44 8.49 -3.69
C ASP A 171 -3.49 7.15 -2.95
N PHE A 172 -3.53 6.03 -3.67
CA PHE A 172 -3.37 4.71 -3.07
C PHE A 172 -2.03 4.60 -2.32
N ASN A 173 -0.91 4.97 -2.97
CA ASN A 173 0.40 4.90 -2.35
C ASN A 173 0.48 5.82 -1.12
N ARG A 174 -0.14 7.02 -1.18
CA ARG A 174 -0.22 7.96 -0.06
C ARG A 174 -0.95 7.36 1.14
N LEU A 175 -2.14 6.77 0.94
CA LEU A 175 -2.88 6.11 2.02
C LEU A 175 -2.13 4.90 2.58
N MET A 176 -1.51 4.11 1.71
CA MET A 176 -0.74 2.94 2.13
C MET A 176 0.49 3.36 2.97
N GLY A 177 1.18 4.43 2.56
CA GLY A 177 2.30 4.99 3.34
C GLY A 177 1.85 5.42 4.74
N GLN A 178 0.75 6.18 4.83
CA GLN A 178 0.17 6.59 6.11
C GLN A 178 -0.20 5.40 7.01
N TYR A 179 -0.74 4.33 6.42
CA TYR A 179 -1.04 3.10 7.15
C TYR A 179 0.22 2.39 7.67
N LEU A 180 1.27 2.31 6.86
CA LEU A 180 2.54 1.70 7.27
C LEU A 180 3.22 2.50 8.39
N ASP A 181 3.22 3.83 8.29
CA ASP A 181 3.74 4.72 9.34
C ASP A 181 2.95 4.59 10.64
N TRP A 182 1.62 4.48 10.54
CA TRP A 182 0.75 4.21 11.68
C TRP A 182 1.09 2.86 12.34
N LEU A 183 1.31 1.81 11.55
CA LEU A 183 1.66 0.49 12.05
C LEU A 183 3.02 0.50 12.77
N ALA A 184 4.03 1.15 12.21
CA ALA A 184 5.34 1.32 12.84
C ALA A 184 5.22 2.04 14.19
N SER A 185 4.49 3.16 14.23
CA SER A 185 4.25 3.92 15.46
C SER A 185 3.54 3.10 16.54
N LYS A 186 2.63 2.21 16.12
CA LYS A 186 1.89 1.33 17.03
C LYS A 186 2.77 0.24 17.64
N LEU A 187 3.66 -0.36 16.85
CA LEU A 187 4.65 -1.33 17.32
C LEU A 187 5.66 -0.70 18.29
N ASP A 188 6.14 0.51 17.99
CA ASP A 188 7.07 1.23 18.86
C ASP A 188 6.41 1.61 20.21
N ALA A 189 5.14 2.00 20.19
CA ALA A 189 4.36 2.28 21.39
C ALA A 189 4.15 1.01 22.26
N GLU A 190 3.93 -0.15 21.63
CA GLU A 190 3.78 -1.42 22.34
C GLU A 190 5.13 -1.92 22.91
N ALA A 191 6.24 -1.72 22.20
CA ALA A 191 7.59 -2.02 22.68
C ALA A 191 8.01 -1.12 23.87
N THR A 192 7.70 0.18 23.82
CA THR A 192 8.00 1.10 24.91
C THR A 192 7.09 0.88 26.13
N GLY A 193 5.81 0.55 25.91
CA GLY A 193 4.86 0.22 26.98
C GLY A 193 5.20 -1.09 27.71
N THR A 194 5.63 -2.12 26.97
CA THR A 194 6.08 -3.38 27.58
C THR A 194 7.37 -3.21 28.40
N LEU A 195 8.33 -2.42 27.93
CA LEU A 195 9.54 -2.10 28.70
C LEU A 195 9.24 -1.25 29.95
N ALA A 196 8.34 -0.27 29.86
CA ALA A 196 7.91 0.53 31.02
C ALA A 196 7.16 -0.32 32.06
N ALA A 197 6.31 -1.25 31.62
CA ALA A 197 5.62 -2.19 32.51
C ALA A 197 6.58 -3.15 33.21
N ILE A 198 7.58 -3.68 32.49
CA ILE A 198 8.64 -4.53 33.07
C ILE A 198 9.48 -3.74 34.08
N SER A 199 9.86 -2.50 33.77
CA SER A 199 10.65 -1.66 34.70
C SER A 199 9.87 -1.33 35.98
N THR A 200 8.56 -1.14 35.91
CA THR A 200 7.71 -0.91 37.08
C THR A 200 7.53 -2.18 37.92
N ALA A 201 7.47 -3.36 37.27
CA ALA A 201 7.41 -4.65 37.95
C ALA A 201 8.73 -5.04 38.64
N ILE A 202 9.89 -4.67 38.08
CA ILE A 202 11.20 -4.92 38.70
C ILE A 202 11.41 -3.99 39.92
N GLY A 203 10.85 -2.78 39.92
CA GLY A 203 10.92 -1.84 41.05
C GLY A 203 10.11 -2.22 42.29
N THR A 204 9.32 -3.30 42.23
CA THR A 204 8.47 -3.79 43.35
C THR A 204 8.90 -5.15 43.91
N LEU A 205 10.04 -5.69 43.48
CA LEU A 205 10.64 -6.86 44.10
C LEU A 205 11.54 -6.44 45.27
N ASP A 206 10.94 -6.38 46.46
CA ASP A 206 11.65 -6.27 47.73
C ASP A 206 12.47 -7.55 47.95
N PHE A 207 13.75 -7.51 47.59
CA PHE A 207 14.69 -8.59 47.85
C PHE A 207 14.97 -8.65 49.36
N GLN A 208 14.18 -9.45 50.08
CA GLN A 208 14.55 -9.92 51.41
C GLN A 208 15.75 -10.88 51.28
N PRO A 209 16.93 -10.54 51.82
CA PRO A 209 18.06 -11.46 51.82
C PRO A 209 17.82 -12.48 52.94
N PHE A 210 17.35 -13.67 52.57
CA PHE A 210 17.28 -14.78 53.50
C PHE A 210 18.70 -15.35 53.66
N LEU A 211 19.39 -14.90 54.70
CA LEU A 211 20.57 -15.56 55.24
C LEU A 211 20.12 -16.75 56.06
N ASP A 212 20.35 -17.97 55.57
CA ASP A 212 20.55 -19.13 56.43
C ASP A 212 22.00 -19.64 56.22
N PRO A 213 22.82 -19.69 57.28
CA PRO A 213 24.11 -20.34 57.27
C PRO A 213 24.01 -21.79 57.78
N GLN A 214 24.96 -22.61 57.35
CA GLN A 214 25.44 -23.90 57.88
C GLN A 214 25.22 -25.08 56.91
N SER A 215 26.21 -25.43 56.09
CA SER A 215 27.32 -26.40 56.32
C SER A 215 26.85 -27.84 56.56
N ASP A 216 27.15 -28.77 55.64
CA ASP A 216 28.30 -29.70 55.70
C ASP A 216 28.09 -30.91 54.74
N ASP A 217 29.13 -31.18 53.94
CA ASP A 217 29.70 -32.46 53.46
C ASP A 217 28.77 -33.60 52.99
N ASP A 218 28.97 -34.31 51.86
CA ASP A 218 30.21 -34.74 51.19
C ASP A 218 29.88 -35.25 49.74
N PRO A 219 30.89 -35.58 48.90
CA PRO A 219 30.81 -35.73 47.44
C PRO A 219 30.56 -37.18 47.00
N GLN A 220 30.01 -37.42 45.80
CA GLN A 220 30.33 -38.59 44.96
C GLN A 220 30.11 -38.30 43.47
N ASP A 221 31.23 -38.19 42.75
CA ASP A 221 31.63 -38.96 41.57
C ASP A 221 30.72 -39.03 40.32
N ASP A 222 31.24 -38.40 39.26
CA ASP A 222 31.48 -38.93 37.91
C ASP A 222 30.44 -39.88 37.27
N GLU A 223 29.74 -39.38 36.25
CA GLU A 223 29.77 -40.00 34.91
C GLU A 223 29.14 -39.09 33.84
N LEU A 224 29.99 -38.31 33.17
CA LEU A 224 29.68 -37.65 31.90
C LEU A 224 29.78 -38.68 30.77
N ASN A 225 28.68 -39.33 30.40
CA ASN A 225 28.65 -40.14 29.18
C ASN A 225 27.33 -39.96 28.41
N GLY A 226 27.40 -39.15 27.35
CA GLY A 226 26.28 -38.80 26.48
C GLY A 226 26.76 -38.19 25.17
N THR A 227 27.60 -38.96 24.48
CA THR A 227 27.95 -38.97 23.05
C THR A 227 27.37 -37.86 22.15
N LEU A 228 28.26 -36.99 21.63
CA LEU A 228 27.99 -36.17 20.44
C LEU A 228 28.06 -37.03 19.17
N PRO A 229 27.15 -36.85 18.18
CA PRO A 229 27.46 -37.08 16.79
C PRO A 229 27.92 -35.77 16.13
N ASN A 230 29.07 -35.88 15.44
CA ASN A 230 29.79 -34.84 14.72
C ASN A 230 28.91 -33.89 13.89
N ALA A 231 29.24 -32.61 14.01
CA ALA A 231 28.96 -31.57 13.05
C ALA A 231 30.03 -31.58 11.95
N GLU A 232 29.74 -32.14 10.78
CA GLU A 232 30.45 -31.86 9.52
C GLU A 232 29.72 -32.52 8.34
N GLU A 233 28.81 -31.80 7.68
CA GLU A 233 28.56 -31.91 6.23
C GLU A 233 27.58 -30.82 5.77
N ALA A 234 28.12 -29.73 5.22
CA ALA A 234 27.37 -28.79 4.39
C ALA A 234 27.71 -29.04 2.92
N PRO A 235 26.75 -29.20 1.99
CA PRO A 235 27.05 -29.45 0.59
C PRO A 235 27.40 -28.15 -0.16
N ILE A 236 28.54 -28.18 -0.87
CA ILE A 236 29.06 -27.09 -1.71
C ILE A 236 28.37 -27.13 -3.08
N ILE A 237 27.65 -26.06 -3.43
CA ILE A 237 27.04 -25.89 -4.77
C ILE A 237 28.12 -25.38 -5.74
N LYS A 238 28.49 -26.19 -6.74
CA LYS A 238 29.37 -25.78 -7.86
C LYS A 238 28.55 -25.05 -8.93
N LEU A 239 28.84 -23.77 -9.15
CA LEU A 239 28.39 -23.03 -10.33
C LEU A 239 29.19 -23.47 -11.58
N ALA A 240 28.50 -24.00 -12.58
CA ALA A 240 29.04 -24.20 -13.92
C ALA A 240 28.99 -22.88 -14.70
N LYS A 241 30.14 -22.43 -15.20
CA LYS A 241 30.23 -21.39 -16.23
C LYS A 241 30.02 -22.03 -17.60
N SER A 242 29.03 -21.53 -18.33
CA SER A 242 28.85 -21.72 -19.78
C SER A 242 29.90 -20.91 -20.53
N GLN A 243 30.65 -21.55 -21.43
CA GLN A 243 31.29 -20.95 -22.59
C GLN A 243 30.85 -21.71 -23.82
#